data_AF-A0A6B3FGI6-F1
#
_entry.id   AF-A0A6B3FGI6-F1
#
_cell.length_a   1.000
_cell.length_b   1.000
_cell.length_c   1.000
_cell.angle_alpha   90.00
_cell.angle_beta   90.00
_cell.angle_gamma   90.00
#
_symmetry.space_group_name_H-M   'P 1'
#
loop_
_entity.id
_entity.type
_entity.pdbx_description
1 polymer ?
#
loop_
_entity_poly.entity_id
_entity_poly.type
_entity_poly.pdbx_seq_one_letter_code
_entity_poly.pdbx_strand_id
1 'polypeptide(L)' 'MEILGTTLRICVDDLEAAVAFYEGLTGTSALRFERGGVSVAAIGCFLLMSGPESELEV' A
#
# COMPACT_ATOMS: atom_id res chain seq x y z
N MET A 1 -11.88 3.62 -24.27
CA MET A 1 -11.49 3.64 -22.85
C MET A 1 -10.00 3.35 -22.81
N GLU A 2 -9.23 4.14 -22.06
CA GLU A 2 -7.76 4.00 -21.93
C GLU A 2 -7.41 3.73 -20.47
N ILE A 3 -6.52 2.78 -20.24
CA ILE A 3 -6.01 2.46 -18.90
C ILE A 3 -4.72 3.25 -18.70
N LEU A 4 -4.73 4.17 -17.74
CA LEU A 4 -3.59 5.06 -17.47
C LEU A 4 -2.50 4.40 -16.61
N GLY A 5 -2.83 3.29 -15.95
CA GLY A 5 -1.89 2.57 -15.11
C GLY A 5 -2.55 1.45 -14.34
N THR A 6 -1.73 0.70 -13.63
CA THR A 6 -2.14 -0.36 -12.71
C THR A 6 -1.40 -0.19 -11.40
N THR A 7 -2.05 -0.58 -10.30
CA THR A 7 -1.45 -0.56 -8.97
C THR A 7 -1.65 -1.93 -8.34
N LEU A 8 -0.60 -2.50 -7.77
CA LEU A 8 -0.69 -3.76 -7.05
C LEU A 8 -1.07 -3.49 -5.59
N ARG A 9 -2.22 -4.03 -5.15
CA ARG A 9 -2.63 -4.03 -3.74
C ARG A 9 -1.93 -5.17 -3.00
N ILE A 10 -1.30 -4.86 -1.88
CA ILE A 10 -0.56 -5.82 -1.05
C ILE A 10 -0.98 -5.65 0.40
N CYS A 11 -1.52 -6.72 1.00
CA CYS A 11 -1.80 -6.76 2.43
C CYS A 11 -0.54 -7.19 3.18
N VAL A 12 -0.19 -6.47 4.25
CA VAL A 12 0.98 -6.73 5.08
C VAL A 12 0.60 -6.63 6.55
N ASP A 13 1.23 -7.45 7.38
CA ASP A 13 0.99 -7.41 8.83
C ASP A 13 1.59 -6.15 9.46
N ASP A 14 2.84 -5.82 9.11
CA ASP A 14 3.56 -4.63 9.58
C ASP A 14 3.78 -3.65 8.42
N LEU A 15 3.04 -2.54 8.44
CA LEU A 15 3.12 -1.52 7.41
C LEU A 15 4.44 -0.77 7.43
N GLU A 16 5.02 -0.48 8.60
CA GLU A 16 6.25 0.32 8.69
C GLU A 16 7.45 -0.45 8.13
N ALA A 17 7.56 -1.73 8.50
CA ALA A 17 8.61 -2.59 7.97
C ALA A 17 8.49 -2.74 6.44
N ALA A 18 7.26 -2.93 5.94
CA ALA A 18 7.01 -3.03 4.51
C ALA A 18 7.33 -1.72 3.77
N VAL A 19 6.94 -0.57 4.31
CA VAL A 19 7.24 0.74 3.69
C VAL A 19 8.74 0.91 3.50
N ALA A 20 9.55 0.68 4.55
CA ALA A 20 11.00 0.81 4.45
C ALA A 20 11.60 -0.08 3.33
N PHE A 21 11.11 -1.32 3.20
CA PHE A 21 11.52 -2.23 2.12
C PHE A 21 11.14 -1.69 0.74
N TYR A 22 9.89 -1.28 0.53
CA TYR A 22 9.39 -0.84 -0.78
C TYR A 22 9.90 0.53 -1.20
N GLU A 23 10.14 1.45 -0.27
CA GLU A 23 10.84 2.71 -0.57
C GLU A 23 12.27 2.43 -1.06
N GLY A 24 12.97 1.49 -0.43
CA GLY A 24 14.29 1.05 -0.88
C GLY A 24 14.26 0.36 -2.25
N LEU A 25 13.24 -0.47 -2.50
CA LEU A 25 13.06 -1.17 -3.77
C LEU A 25 12.76 -0.22 -4.94
N THR A 26 11.96 0.81 -4.69
CA THR A 26 11.44 1.71 -5.74
C THR A 26 12.18 3.04 -5.83
N GLY A 27 12.95 3.41 -4.80
CA GLY A 27 13.54 4.74 -4.66
C GLY A 27 12.51 5.87 -4.52
N THR A 28 11.24 5.55 -4.24
CA THR A 28 10.14 6.51 -4.13
C THR A 28 9.66 6.59 -2.70
N SER A 29 9.34 7.79 -2.22
CA SER A 29 8.76 7.97 -0.88
C SER A 29 7.29 7.56 -0.81
N ALA A 30 6.88 7.03 0.34
CA ALA A 30 5.52 6.61 0.60
C ALA A 30 4.57 7.79 0.81
N LEU A 31 3.44 7.77 0.10
CA LEU A 31 2.27 8.59 0.43
C LEU A 31 1.34 7.79 1.36
N ARG A 32 1.12 8.30 2.57
CA ARG A 32 0.43 7.58 3.65
C ARG A 32 -0.94 8.16 3.95
N PHE A 33 -1.92 7.30 4.21
CA PHE A 33 -3.27 7.67 4.61
C PHE A 33 -3.98 6.51 5.31
N GLU A 34 -5.09 6.79 5.98
CA GLU A 34 -5.92 5.79 6.64
C GLU A 34 -7.35 5.82 6.09
N ARG A 35 -7.98 4.65 5.98
CA ARG A 35 -9.38 4.52 5.55
C ARG A 35 -10.03 3.33 6.25
N GLY A 36 -11.10 3.57 7.00
CA GLY A 36 -11.89 2.49 7.61
C GLY A 36 -11.08 1.58 8.55
N GLY A 37 -10.10 2.13 9.28
CA GLY A 37 -9.21 1.35 10.13
C GLY A 37 -8.08 0.60 9.38
N VAL A 38 -7.98 0.76 8.06
CA VAL A 38 -6.85 0.29 7.26
C VAL A 38 -5.85 1.42 7.08
N SER A 39 -4.62 1.20 7.53
CA SER A 39 -3.47 2.04 7.23
C SER A 39 -2.92 1.69 5.86
N VAL A 40 -2.63 2.71 5.04
CA VAL A 40 -2.25 2.54 3.63
C VAL A 40 -0.99 3.35 3.31
N ALA A 41 -0.11 2.79 2.49
CA ALA A 41 1.03 3.48 1.90
C ALA A 41 1.12 3.22 0.39
N ALA A 42 1.02 4.28 -0.40
CA ALA A 42 1.24 4.23 -1.85
C ALA A 42 2.72 4.54 -2.15
N ILE A 43 3.41 3.61 -2.83
CA ILE A 43 4.84 3.70 -3.15
C ILE A 43 5.03 3.24 -4.59
N GLY A 44 5.30 4.17 -5.51
CA GLY A 44 5.38 3.86 -6.93
C GLY A 44 4.08 3.24 -7.44
N CYS A 45 4.15 2.01 -7.95
CA CYS A 45 2.98 1.23 -8.41
C CYS A 45 2.43 0.25 -7.36
N PHE A 46 2.86 0.35 -6.09
CA PHE A 46 2.40 -0.50 -5.00
C PHE A 46 1.48 0.26 -4.04
N LEU A 47 0.43 -0.41 -3.57
CA LEU A 47 -0.45 0.06 -2.52
C LEU A 47 -0.41 -0.94 -1.36
N LEU A 48 0.40 -0.64 -0.36
CA LEU A 48 0.56 -1.45 0.84
C LEU A 48 -0.57 -1.12 1.81
N MET A 49 -1.16 -2.14 2.43
CA MET A 49 -2.30 -2.00 3.34
C MET A 49 -2.10 -2.88 4.56
N SER A 50 -2.39 -2.35 5.75
CA SER A 50 -2.42 -3.10 7.01
C SER A 50 -3.66 -2.69 7.80
N GLY A 51 -4.39 -3.66 8.32
CA GLY A 51 -5.66 -3.44 9.01
C GLY A 51 -6.41 -4.75 9.25
N PRO A 52 -7.63 -4.68 9.81
CA PRO A 52 -8.47 -5.84 10.03
C PRO A 52 -8.78 -6.59 8.72
N GLU A 53 -8.73 -7.91 8.73
CA GLU A 53 -8.98 -8.76 7.56
C GLU A 53 -10.35 -8.47 6.92
N SER A 54 -11.38 -8.24 7.75
CA SER A 54 -12.74 -7.88 7.30
C SER A 54 -12.82 -6.57 6.50
N GLU A 55 -11.84 -5.68 6.66
CA GLU A 55 -11.75 -4.41 5.92
C GLU A 55 -10.80 -4.50 4.71
N LEU A 56 -10.01 -5.58 4.61
CA LEU A 56 -9.05 -5.83 3.52
C LEU A 56 -9.63 -6.70 2.40
N GLU A 57 -10.50 -7.64 2.73
CA GLU A 57 -11.20 -8.51 1.78
C GLU A 57 -12.31 -7.76 1.03
N VAL A 58 -12.15 -7.61 -0.30
CA VAL A 58 -13.17 -7.15 -1.26
C VAL A 58 -13.13 -8.04 -2.50
#